data_AF-A0AAU9X3T2-F1
#
_entry.id   AF-A0AAU9X3T2-F1
#
_cell.length_a   1.000
_cell.length_b   1.000
_cell.length_c   1.000
_cell.angle_alpha   90.00
_cell.angle_beta   90.00
_cell.angle_gamma   90.00
#
_symmetry.space_group_name_H-M   'P 1'
#
loop_
_entity.id
_entity.type
_entity.pdbx_description
1 polymer ?
#
loop_
_entity_poly.entity_id
_entity_poly.type
_entity_poly.pdbx_seq_one_letter_code
_entity_poly.pdbx_strand_id
1 'polypeptide(L)'
;MEVSLWNDCFFSFASFIVFVGSASSLQLSDCKEFKVIPPEQYDRNVSSLTDITKRPLGYMYAKADYPTVQSEVKNPCFYVRNLTSRNVEVMIQTRVSGKTVCVRDNKKPTPKTDCAQGGTLSLACWDPTTNDVIFEFYCDPGKGCDTDVQFWFRLTPSPPGADVDDWCLARNSLFPHDLKEVPIPRDKEPTVKSSTTSFSSCNFLLGGICLLMLHWFAHSLEN
;
A
#
# COMPACT_ATOMS: atom_id res chain seq x y z
N MET A 1 -56.43 -29.36 57.40
CA MET A 1 -56.11 -27.94 57.67
C MET A 1 -54.60 -27.83 57.60
N GLU A 2 -54.11 -27.48 56.40
CA GLU A 2 -53.31 -26.26 56.12
C GLU A 2 -51.83 -26.50 56.41
N VAL A 3 -50.98 -26.84 55.44
CA VAL A 3 -50.45 -26.08 54.28
C VAL A 3 -49.54 -24.90 54.66
N SER A 4 -48.25 -25.12 54.43
CA SER A 4 -47.16 -24.14 54.17
C SER A 4 -45.98 -25.01 53.71
N LEU A 5 -45.70 -25.32 52.45
CA LEU A 5 -45.69 -24.63 51.15
C LEU A 5 -44.59 -23.55 51.02
N TRP A 6 -43.43 -24.03 50.52
CA TRP A 6 -42.42 -23.35 49.70
C TRP A 6 -41.54 -22.28 50.36
N ASN A 7 -40.21 -22.51 50.38
CA ASN A 7 -39.34 -22.05 49.27
C ASN A 7 -37.90 -22.60 49.43
N ASP A 8 -37.68 -23.78 48.87
CA ASP A 8 -36.35 -24.19 48.41
C ASP A 8 -35.97 -23.40 47.16
N CYS A 9 -34.66 -23.33 46.88
CA CYS A 9 -34.03 -22.81 45.66
C CYS A 9 -34.00 -21.29 45.52
N PHE A 10 -32.82 -20.69 45.70
CA PHE A 10 -32.08 -19.97 44.65
C PHE A 10 -30.86 -19.30 45.29
N PHE A 11 -29.85 -20.11 45.66
CA PHE A 11 -28.48 -19.60 45.77
C PHE A 11 -28.00 -19.30 44.34
N SER A 12 -28.30 -18.10 43.87
CA SER A 12 -27.80 -17.59 42.60
C SER A 12 -26.31 -17.27 42.76
N PHE A 13 -25.46 -18.29 42.66
CA PHE A 13 -24.04 -18.13 42.41
C PHE A 13 -23.87 -17.53 41.02
N ALA A 14 -23.79 -16.20 40.95
CA ALA A 14 -23.28 -15.51 39.78
C ALA A 14 -21.78 -15.79 39.67
N SER A 15 -21.42 -16.89 39.00
CA SER A 15 -20.05 -17.12 38.53
C SER A 15 -19.72 -16.06 37.47
N PHE A 16 -19.20 -14.93 37.91
CA PHE A 16 -18.45 -14.03 37.04
C PHE A 16 -17.19 -14.77 36.59
N ILE A 17 -17.26 -15.45 35.45
CA ILE A 17 -16.08 -15.90 34.72
C ILE A 17 -15.46 -14.63 34.12
N VAL A 18 -14.57 -13.99 34.87
CA VAL A 18 -13.65 -13.01 34.33
C VAL A 18 -12.66 -13.80 33.47
N PHE A 19 -12.86 -13.78 32.15
CA PHE A 19 -11.81 -14.15 31.20
C PHE A 19 -10.68 -13.14 31.34
N VAL A 20 -9.75 -13.41 32.26
CA VAL A 20 -8.44 -12.77 32.24
C VAL A 20 -7.73 -13.36 31.03
N GLY A 21 -7.94 -12.75 29.87
CA GLY A 21 -7.12 -13.02 28.70
C GLY A 21 -5.68 -12.78 29.11
N SER A 22 -4.86 -13.83 29.10
CA SER A 22 -3.43 -13.76 29.36
C SER A 22 -2.82 -12.74 28.41
N ALA A 23 -2.54 -11.55 28.91
CA ALA A 23 -1.84 -10.52 28.16
C ALA A 23 -0.37 -10.94 28.07
N SER A 24 -0.06 -11.83 27.12
CA SER A 24 1.31 -12.13 26.73
C SER A 24 1.98 -10.81 26.33
N SER A 25 2.96 -10.37 27.11
CA SER A 25 3.71 -9.15 26.78
C SER A 25 4.59 -9.45 25.57
N LEU A 26 4.28 -8.83 24.42
CA LEU A 26 5.11 -8.96 23.22
C LEU A 26 6.56 -8.59 23.55
N GLN A 27 7.49 -9.53 23.36
CA GLN A 27 8.92 -9.30 23.54
C GLN A 27 9.61 -9.08 22.20
N LEU A 28 10.69 -8.30 22.21
CA LEU A 28 11.47 -8.00 21.00
C LEU A 28 12.05 -9.27 20.36
N SER A 29 12.38 -10.29 21.17
CA SER A 29 12.91 -11.59 20.74
C SER A 29 11.95 -12.41 19.89
N ASP A 30 10.65 -12.17 20.03
CA ASP A 30 9.61 -12.96 19.36
C ASP A 30 9.25 -12.38 17.98
N CYS A 31 9.77 -11.19 17.67
CA CYS A 31 9.44 -10.41 16.49
C CYS A 31 10.63 -10.24 15.55
N LYS A 32 10.35 -10.05 14.26
CA LYS A 32 11.39 -9.89 13.23
C LYS A 32 11.79 -8.43 13.11
N GLU A 33 13.08 -8.15 12.93
CA GLU A 33 13.51 -6.78 12.63
C GLU A 33 12.97 -6.35 11.26
N PHE A 34 12.29 -5.20 11.20
CA PHE A 34 11.98 -4.54 9.95
C PHE A 34 13.18 -3.70 9.53
N LYS A 35 13.97 -4.23 8.59
CA LYS A 35 15.08 -3.47 7.99
C LYS A 35 14.53 -2.36 7.10
N VAL A 36 14.69 -1.12 7.51
CA VAL A 36 14.23 0.04 6.73
C VAL A 36 15.01 0.11 5.41
N ILE A 37 14.30 0.32 4.30
CA ILE A 37 14.90 0.58 3.00
C ILE A 37 14.75 2.08 2.73
N PRO A 38 15.83 2.80 2.39
CA PRO A 38 15.75 4.22 2.05
C PRO A 38 15.02 4.40 0.69
N PRO A 39 14.26 5.48 0.47
CA PRO A 39 13.43 5.67 -0.73
C PRO A 39 14.18 5.55 -2.07
N GLU A 40 15.46 5.91 -2.08
CA GLU A 40 16.34 5.86 -3.25
C GLU A 40 16.65 4.42 -3.69
N GLN A 41 16.45 3.45 -2.78
CA GLN A 41 16.68 2.01 -3.01
C GLN A 41 15.37 1.23 -3.16
N TYR A 42 14.23 1.90 -3.30
CA TYR A 42 12.95 1.24 -3.50
C TYR A 42 12.93 0.45 -4.81
N ASP A 43 12.56 -0.83 -4.69
CA ASP A 43 12.24 -1.66 -5.85
C ASP A 43 10.94 -1.16 -6.49
N ARG A 44 11.06 -0.63 -7.70
CA ARG A 44 9.94 -0.08 -8.49
C ARG A 44 9.50 -1.03 -9.61
N ASN A 45 10.00 -2.26 -9.63
CA ASN A 45 9.63 -3.21 -10.65
C ASN A 45 8.24 -3.81 -10.38
N VAL A 46 7.36 -3.74 -11.37
CA VAL A 46 6.01 -4.32 -11.32
C VAL A 46 6.04 -5.84 -11.08
N SER A 47 7.09 -6.54 -11.53
CA SER A 47 7.26 -7.98 -11.29
C SER A 47 7.37 -8.33 -9.81
N SER A 48 7.80 -7.38 -8.97
CA SER A 48 7.94 -7.59 -7.53
C SER A 48 6.61 -7.62 -6.79
N LEU A 49 5.49 -7.31 -7.45
CA LEU A 49 4.15 -7.40 -6.86
C LEU A 49 3.66 -8.84 -6.67
N THR A 50 4.20 -9.78 -7.44
CA THR A 50 3.82 -11.20 -7.38
C THR A 50 4.79 -12.05 -6.58
N ASP A 51 5.97 -11.52 -6.25
CA ASP A 51 6.99 -12.21 -5.46
C ASP A 51 6.99 -11.70 -4.01
N ILE A 52 6.44 -12.51 -3.10
CA ILE A 52 6.32 -12.20 -1.67
C ILE A 52 7.67 -12.05 -0.94
N THR A 53 8.77 -12.46 -1.58
CA THR A 53 10.13 -12.31 -1.04
C THR A 53 10.74 -10.95 -1.38
N LYS A 54 10.15 -10.22 -2.34
CA LYS A 54 10.59 -8.89 -2.75
C LYS A 54 9.98 -7.81 -1.88
N ARG A 55 10.49 -6.58 -2.06
CA ARG A 55 10.10 -5.42 -1.28
C ARG A 55 9.71 -4.23 -2.17
N PRO A 56 8.62 -4.33 -2.95
CA PRO A 56 8.19 -3.26 -3.84
C PRO A 56 7.92 -1.99 -3.03
N LEU A 57 8.48 -0.86 -3.45
CA LEU A 57 8.39 0.44 -2.75
C LEU A 57 8.77 0.39 -1.26
N GLY A 58 9.64 -0.55 -0.88
CA GLY A 58 10.07 -0.76 0.51
C GLY A 58 9.09 -1.56 1.38
N TYR A 59 7.94 -1.95 0.84
CA TYR A 59 6.96 -2.77 1.54
C TYR A 59 7.48 -4.18 1.81
N MET A 60 6.96 -4.85 2.83
CA MET A 60 7.21 -6.23 3.15
C MET A 60 5.89 -6.98 3.17
N TYR A 61 5.90 -8.24 2.76
CA TYR A 61 4.73 -9.10 2.80
C TYR A 61 4.51 -9.67 4.22
N ALA A 62 3.25 -9.74 4.65
CA ALA A 62 2.83 -10.49 5.82
C ALA A 62 1.42 -11.09 5.64
N LYS A 63 1.08 -12.03 6.53
CA LYS A 63 -0.22 -12.67 6.62
C LYS A 63 -0.67 -12.63 8.07
N ALA A 64 -1.88 -12.13 8.32
CA ALA A 64 -2.55 -12.21 9.61
C ALA A 64 -3.66 -13.26 9.49
N ASP A 65 -3.62 -14.26 10.36
CA ASP A 65 -4.61 -15.33 10.36
C ASP A 65 -5.88 -14.89 11.11
N TYR A 66 -7.03 -15.36 10.66
CA TYR A 66 -8.29 -15.11 11.32
C TYR A 66 -8.36 -15.86 12.67
N PRO A 67 -8.70 -15.18 13.78
CA PRO A 67 -8.79 -15.83 15.08
C PRO A 67 -9.94 -16.85 15.12
N THR A 68 -9.59 -18.14 15.25
CA THR A 68 -10.58 -19.20 15.50
C THR A 68 -10.71 -19.49 16.99
N VAL A 69 -11.86 -19.99 17.41
CA VAL A 69 -12.18 -20.34 18.81
C VAL A 69 -11.29 -21.44 19.41
N GLN A 70 -10.46 -22.12 18.61
CA GLN A 70 -9.70 -23.30 19.06
C GLN A 70 -8.17 -23.12 18.99
N SER A 71 -7.66 -22.00 18.48
CA SER A 71 -6.22 -21.80 18.29
C SER A 71 -5.75 -20.43 18.77
N GLU A 72 -4.68 -20.39 19.55
CA GLU A 72 -3.91 -19.16 19.78
C GLU A 72 -3.27 -18.73 18.45
N VAL A 73 -3.82 -17.70 17.83
CA VAL A 73 -3.29 -17.18 16.57
C VAL A 73 -2.00 -16.41 16.83
N LYS A 74 -0.92 -16.87 16.22
CA LYS A 74 0.37 -16.16 16.23
C LYS A 74 0.36 -15.06 15.18
N ASN A 75 0.09 -13.84 15.61
CA ASN A 75 0.13 -12.67 14.74
C ASN A 75 1.56 -12.38 14.25
N PRO A 76 1.74 -11.95 12.99
CA PRO A 76 3.01 -11.43 12.52
C PRO A 76 3.38 -10.16 13.28
N CYS A 77 4.61 -10.10 13.79
CA CYS A 77 5.13 -8.93 14.47
C CYS A 77 6.53 -8.56 14.00
N PHE A 78 6.79 -7.26 13.99
CA PHE A 78 8.03 -6.68 13.52
C PHE A 78 8.47 -5.53 14.40
N TYR A 79 9.77 -5.37 14.62
CA TYR A 79 10.29 -4.23 15.36
C TYR A 79 11.14 -3.30 14.50
N VAL A 80 11.13 -2.02 14.86
CA VAL A 80 11.99 -0.99 14.28
C VAL A 80 12.86 -0.41 15.39
N ARG A 81 14.14 -0.20 15.11
CA ARG A 81 15.13 0.34 16.05
C ARG A 81 15.53 1.78 15.70
N ASN A 82 16.26 2.41 16.61
CA ASN A 82 16.86 3.74 16.44
C ASN A 82 15.82 4.85 16.29
N LEU A 83 14.73 4.74 17.04
CA LEU A 83 13.58 5.65 16.98
C LEU A 83 13.68 6.85 17.92
N THR A 84 14.83 7.05 18.58
CA THR A 84 15.04 8.23 19.44
C THR A 84 14.82 9.51 18.62
N SER A 85 13.86 10.34 19.06
CA SER A 85 13.45 11.58 18.39
C SER A 85 12.98 11.38 16.95
N ARG A 86 12.32 10.26 16.65
CA ARG A 86 11.78 9.95 15.33
C ARG A 86 10.36 9.43 15.42
N ASN A 87 9.49 9.95 14.58
CA ASN A 87 8.20 9.35 14.25
C ASN A 87 8.36 8.16 13.29
N VAL A 88 7.35 7.29 13.21
CA VAL A 88 7.27 6.17 12.26
C VAL A 88 6.00 6.28 11.42
N GLU A 89 6.16 6.38 10.10
CA GLU A 89 5.07 6.17 9.13
C GLU A 89 4.74 4.67 9.07
N VAL A 90 3.46 4.35 9.25
CA VAL A 90 2.91 3.01 9.04
C VAL A 90 2.00 3.03 7.81
N MET A 91 2.33 2.23 6.81
CA MET A 91 1.48 2.04 5.63
C MET A 91 1.13 0.58 5.42
N ILE A 92 -0.11 0.29 5.04
CA ILE A 92 -0.59 -1.06 4.79
C ILE A 92 -1.44 -1.08 3.52
N GLN A 93 -1.26 -2.10 2.69
CA GLN A 93 -2.13 -2.41 1.57
C GLN A 93 -2.45 -3.89 1.57
N THR A 94 -3.74 -4.24 1.68
CA THR A 94 -4.16 -5.63 1.53
C THR A 94 -4.02 -6.06 0.07
N ARG A 95 -3.69 -7.34 -0.15
CA ARG A 95 -3.59 -7.90 -1.51
C ARG A 95 -4.96 -8.07 -2.17
N VAL A 96 -5.99 -8.24 -1.35
CA VAL A 96 -7.40 -8.34 -1.77
C VAL A 96 -8.11 -7.09 -1.27
N SER A 97 -8.70 -6.32 -2.19
CA SER A 97 -9.46 -5.11 -1.86
C SER A 97 -10.64 -5.44 -0.94
N GLY A 98 -11.00 -4.50 -0.07
CA GLY A 98 -12.10 -4.66 0.90
C GLY A 98 -11.77 -5.51 2.12
N LYS A 99 -10.59 -6.14 2.21
CA LYS A 99 -10.14 -6.80 3.43
C LYS A 99 -9.60 -5.80 4.46
N THR A 100 -9.75 -6.14 5.74
CA THR A 100 -9.32 -5.31 6.87
C THR A 100 -8.24 -6.03 7.66
N VAL A 101 -7.13 -5.35 7.91
CA VAL A 101 -6.10 -5.79 8.85
C VAL A 101 -5.79 -4.65 9.81
N CYS A 102 -5.56 -4.98 11.07
CA CYS A 102 -5.22 -4.03 12.11
C CYS A 102 -3.75 -4.13 12.47
N VAL A 103 -3.20 -3.03 13.00
CA VAL A 103 -1.85 -2.94 13.52
C VAL A 103 -1.90 -2.29 14.90
N ARG A 104 -1.10 -2.78 15.83
CA ARG A 104 -0.89 -2.17 17.14
C ARG A 104 0.59 -2.08 17.50
N ASP A 105 0.96 -1.08 18.30
CA ASP A 105 2.32 -1.01 18.86
C ASP A 105 2.41 -1.72 20.21
N ASN A 106 3.60 -1.76 20.79
CA ASN A 106 3.84 -2.23 22.14
C ASN A 106 3.80 -1.10 23.19
N LYS A 107 3.18 0.05 22.90
CA LYS A 107 3.06 1.16 23.87
C LYS A 107 2.23 0.72 25.07
N LYS A 108 2.63 1.18 26.26
CA LYS A 108 1.94 0.92 27.53
C LYS A 108 1.47 2.25 28.15
N PRO A 109 0.34 2.26 28.88
CA PRO A 109 -0.54 1.12 29.18
C PRO A 109 -1.47 0.74 28.01
N THR A 110 -1.67 1.65 27.07
CA THR A 110 -2.60 1.47 25.95
C THR A 110 -1.83 1.50 24.63
N PRO A 111 -1.78 0.37 23.91
CA PRO A 111 -1.25 0.31 22.56
C PRO A 111 -1.95 1.28 21.62
N LYS A 112 -1.18 2.00 20.79
CA LYS A 112 -1.76 2.68 19.63
C LYS A 112 -2.21 1.63 18.64
N THR A 113 -3.42 1.77 18.10
CA THR A 113 -4.04 0.80 17.20
C THR A 113 -4.67 1.51 16.01
N ASP A 114 -4.54 0.95 14.82
CA ASP A 114 -5.24 1.40 13.62
C ASP A 114 -5.57 0.21 12.69
N CYS A 115 -6.54 0.37 11.78
CA CYS A 115 -6.96 -0.68 10.87
C CYS A 115 -7.12 -0.16 9.42
N ALA A 116 -6.61 -0.93 8.47
CA ALA A 116 -6.76 -0.65 7.03
C ALA A 116 -8.19 -0.91 6.55
N GLN A 117 -9.06 0.09 6.67
CA GLN A 117 -10.44 0.00 6.17
C GLN A 117 -10.46 0.08 4.64
N GLY A 118 -11.14 -0.85 3.97
CA GLY A 118 -11.25 -0.86 2.50
C GLY A 118 -9.99 -1.36 1.77
N GLY A 119 -9.00 -1.87 2.50
CA GLY A 119 -7.81 -2.52 1.94
C GLY A 119 -6.57 -1.63 1.78
N THR A 120 -6.62 -0.37 2.21
CA THR A 120 -5.42 0.46 2.37
C THR A 120 -5.46 1.22 3.69
N LEU A 121 -4.28 1.45 4.26
CA LEU A 121 -4.05 2.37 5.36
C LEU A 121 -2.91 3.28 4.91
N SER A 122 -3.25 4.54 4.65
CA SER A 122 -2.31 5.60 4.28
C SER A 122 -2.34 6.72 5.33
N LEU A 123 -2.23 6.36 6.59
CA LEU A 123 -2.15 7.33 7.67
C LEU A 123 -1.57 6.60 8.86
N ALA A 124 -0.43 7.11 9.33
CA ALA A 124 -0.25 7.55 10.70
C ALA A 124 1.25 7.66 10.97
N CYS A 125 1.63 8.83 11.47
CA CYS A 125 2.89 8.96 12.17
C CYS A 125 2.69 8.60 13.62
N TRP A 126 3.34 7.51 13.97
CA TRP A 126 3.36 7.01 15.31
C TRP A 126 4.54 7.67 15.99
N ASP A 127 4.30 8.26 17.15
CA ASP A 127 5.31 8.91 17.97
C ASP A 127 5.77 7.90 19.03
N PRO A 128 6.79 7.08 18.71
CA PRO A 128 7.29 6.05 19.59
C PRO A 128 7.94 6.68 20.83
N THR A 129 7.57 6.20 22.02
CA THR A 129 8.15 6.67 23.28
C THR A 129 9.43 5.91 23.66
N THR A 130 9.84 4.93 22.87
CA THR A 130 11.01 4.08 23.10
C THR A 130 11.88 4.00 21.85
N ASN A 131 13.17 3.72 22.02
CA ASN A 131 14.09 3.61 20.88
C ASN A 131 13.76 2.44 19.95
N ASP A 132 13.14 1.39 20.50
CA ASP A 132 12.71 0.22 19.78
C ASP A 132 11.20 0.07 19.98
N VAL A 133 10.44 -0.08 18.89
CA VAL A 133 9.00 -0.28 18.93
C VAL A 133 8.63 -1.52 18.12
N ILE A 134 7.72 -2.30 18.68
CA ILE A 134 7.16 -3.48 18.02
C ILE A 134 5.81 -3.12 17.45
N PHE A 135 5.57 -3.53 16.21
CA PHE A 135 4.31 -3.46 15.51
C PHE A 135 3.81 -4.89 15.30
N GLU A 136 2.63 -5.19 15.83
CA GLU A 136 1.94 -6.46 15.64
C GLU A 136 0.74 -6.24 14.72
N PHE A 137 0.63 -7.07 13.69
CA PHE A 137 -0.47 -7.00 12.73
C PHE A 137 -1.41 -8.17 12.94
N TYR A 138 -2.70 -7.91 13.01
CA TYR A 138 -3.68 -8.91 13.42
C TYR A 138 -5.01 -8.72 12.69
N CYS A 139 -5.76 -9.82 12.60
CA CYS A 139 -7.12 -9.82 12.10
C CYS A 139 -8.08 -9.59 13.28
N ASP A 140 -8.86 -8.51 13.23
CA ASP A 140 -9.86 -8.18 14.25
C ASP A 140 -11.29 -8.36 13.69
N PRO A 141 -12.02 -9.43 14.07
CA PRO A 141 -13.40 -9.63 13.65
C PRO A 141 -14.33 -8.47 14.01
N GLY A 142 -14.10 -7.80 15.14
CA GLY A 142 -14.87 -6.64 15.57
C GLY A 142 -14.63 -5.39 14.70
N LYS A 143 -13.59 -5.39 13.87
CA LYS A 143 -13.27 -4.32 12.91
C LYS A 143 -13.54 -4.71 11.46
N GLY A 144 -14.20 -5.84 11.22
CA GLY A 144 -14.59 -6.30 9.89
C GLY A 144 -13.56 -7.18 9.19
N CYS A 145 -12.59 -7.75 9.92
CA CYS A 145 -11.78 -8.85 9.39
C CYS A 145 -12.60 -10.15 9.43
N ASP A 146 -12.79 -10.81 8.30
CA ASP A 146 -13.69 -11.96 8.14
C ASP A 146 -12.96 -13.25 7.72
N THR A 147 -11.67 -13.14 7.40
CA THR A 147 -10.83 -14.24 6.92
C THR A 147 -9.35 -13.88 7.06
N ASP A 148 -8.47 -14.82 6.75
CA ASP A 148 -7.04 -14.60 6.68
C ASP A 148 -6.70 -13.46 5.70
N VAL A 149 -5.88 -12.51 6.15
CA VAL A 149 -5.54 -11.34 5.33
C VAL A 149 -4.07 -11.37 4.95
N GLN A 150 -3.83 -11.33 3.64
CA GLN A 150 -2.50 -11.11 3.07
C GLN A 150 -2.34 -9.62 2.74
N PHE A 151 -1.22 -9.03 3.13
CA PHE A 151 -1.00 -7.61 2.97
C PHE A 151 0.48 -7.28 2.79
N TRP A 152 0.71 -6.14 2.17
CA TRP A 152 1.97 -5.43 2.12
C TRP A 152 1.97 -4.37 3.22
N PHE A 153 3.07 -4.22 3.95
CA PHE A 153 3.23 -3.13 4.92
C PHE A 153 4.60 -2.46 4.82
N ARG A 154 4.69 -1.18 5.20
CA ARG A 154 5.94 -0.43 5.26
C ARG A 154 6.00 0.36 6.56
N LEU A 155 7.15 0.28 7.23
CA LEU A 155 7.47 1.07 8.41
C LEU A 155 8.64 1.99 8.06
N THR A 156 8.44 3.31 8.10
CA THR A 156 9.48 4.27 7.77
C THR A 156 9.71 5.24 8.92
N PRO A 157 10.88 5.25 9.56
CA PRO A 157 11.24 6.29 10.51
C PRO A 157 11.48 7.63 9.81
N SER A 158 11.05 8.70 10.44
CA SER A 158 11.43 10.07 10.10
C SER A 158 12.91 10.33 10.31
N PRO A 159 13.50 11.36 9.67
CA PRO A 159 14.77 11.93 10.10
C PRO A 159 14.70 12.36 11.58
N PRO A 160 15.82 12.31 12.33
CA PRO A 160 15.82 12.75 13.73
C PRO A 160 15.38 14.21 13.84
N GLY A 161 14.44 14.49 14.76
CA GLY A 161 13.96 15.84 15.04
C GLY A 161 13.13 16.47 13.93
N ALA A 162 12.72 15.70 12.92
CA ALA A 162 11.76 16.19 11.92
C ALA A 162 10.42 16.49 12.59
N ASP A 163 9.81 17.62 12.23
CA ASP A 163 8.45 17.92 12.63
C ASP A 163 7.49 16.85 12.05
N VAL A 164 6.59 16.37 12.90
CA VAL A 164 5.72 15.25 12.54
C VAL A 164 4.74 15.64 11.46
N ASP A 165 4.12 16.82 11.55
CA ASP A 165 3.08 17.20 10.61
C ASP A 165 3.71 17.48 9.24
N ASP A 166 4.83 18.20 9.23
CA ASP A 166 5.55 18.49 7.99
C ASP A 166 6.10 17.23 7.32
N TRP A 167 6.74 16.34 8.08
CA TRP A 167 7.34 15.14 7.49
C TRP A 167 6.29 14.13 7.03
N CYS A 168 5.21 13.96 7.79
CA CYS A 168 4.22 12.93 7.50
C CYS A 168 3.29 13.33 6.36
N LEU A 169 2.86 14.59 6.32
CA LEU A 169 1.99 15.09 5.26
C LEU A 169 2.73 15.24 3.92
N ALA A 170 4.04 15.49 3.94
CA ALA A 170 4.85 15.65 2.73
C ALA A 170 5.21 14.32 2.05
N ARG A 171 4.90 13.17 2.65
CA ARG A 171 5.27 11.87 2.08
C ARG A 171 4.29 11.42 0.99
N ASN A 172 4.86 10.97 -0.12
CA ASN A 172 4.10 10.37 -1.20
C ASN A 172 3.47 9.05 -0.74
N SER A 173 2.14 8.97 -0.83
CA SER A 173 1.33 7.79 -0.53
C SER A 173 1.35 6.75 -1.66
N LEU A 174 2.54 6.36 -2.12
CA LEU A 174 2.67 5.30 -3.14
C LEU A 174 2.65 3.91 -2.49
N PHE A 175 1.67 3.11 -2.88
CA PHE A 175 1.49 1.73 -2.51
C PHE A 175 1.95 0.76 -3.61
N PRO A 176 2.18 -0.52 -3.29
CA PRO A 176 2.60 -1.51 -4.29
C PRO A 176 1.70 -1.57 -5.52
N HIS A 177 0.37 -1.50 -5.38
CA HIS A 177 -0.52 -1.52 -6.55
C HIS A 177 -0.24 -0.38 -7.54
N ASP A 178 0.27 0.78 -7.07
CA ASP A 178 0.51 1.95 -7.92
C ASP A 178 1.65 1.70 -8.92
N LEU A 179 2.47 0.65 -8.71
CA LEU A 179 3.45 0.21 -9.70
C LEU A 179 2.80 -0.36 -10.96
N LYS A 180 1.55 -0.86 -10.90
CA LYS A 180 0.82 -1.29 -12.08
C LYS A 180 0.46 -0.03 -12.87
N GLU A 181 1.31 0.38 -13.80
CA GLU A 181 1.10 1.56 -14.64
C GLU A 181 -0.35 1.59 -15.15
N VAL A 182 -1.01 2.75 -15.01
CA VAL A 182 -2.17 3.07 -15.85
C VAL A 182 -1.63 3.15 -17.28
N PRO A 183 -2.22 2.47 -18.28
CA PRO A 183 -1.76 2.59 -19.66
C PRO A 183 -1.68 4.06 -20.04
N ILE A 184 -0.48 4.51 -20.43
CA ILE A 184 -0.31 5.85 -21.02
C ILE A 184 -1.31 5.93 -22.19
N PRO A 185 -2.21 6.92 -22.24
CA PRO A 185 -3.04 7.14 -23.42
C PRO A 185 -2.10 7.22 -24.63
N ARG A 186 -2.34 6.41 -25.66
CA ARG A 186 -1.52 6.38 -26.90
C ARG A 186 -1.76 7.64 -27.75
N ASP A 187 -1.61 8.82 -27.17
CA ASP A 187 -1.63 10.08 -27.88
C ASP A 187 -0.31 10.81 -27.61
N LYS A 188 0.76 10.21 -28.14
CA LYS A 188 1.97 10.86 -28.66
C LYS A 188 2.89 9.77 -29.19
N GLU A 189 2.47 9.19 -30.30
CA GLU A 189 3.45 8.80 -31.31
C GLU A 189 4.29 10.06 -31.61
N PRO A 190 5.64 10.00 -31.56
CA PRO A 190 6.45 11.14 -31.90
C PRO A 190 6.21 11.45 -33.38
N THR A 191 5.50 12.54 -33.65
CA THR A 191 5.48 13.17 -34.96
C THR A 191 6.94 13.39 -35.36
N VAL A 192 7.38 12.65 -36.38
CA VAL A 192 8.63 12.91 -37.08
C VAL A 192 8.60 14.39 -37.49
N LYS A 193 9.43 15.21 -36.84
CA LYS A 193 9.68 16.58 -37.30
C LYS A 193 10.52 16.48 -38.57
N SER A 194 9.86 16.28 -39.70
CA SER A 194 10.42 16.70 -40.98
C SER A 194 10.40 18.22 -41.00
N SER A 195 11.55 18.84 -40.79
CA SER A 195 11.72 20.26 -41.10
C SER A 195 13.18 20.59 -41.35
N THR A 196 13.57 20.60 -42.63
CA THR A 196 14.50 21.62 -43.15
C THR A 196 14.08 22.00 -44.56
N THR A 197 13.02 22.80 -44.70
CA THR A 197 12.87 23.68 -45.86
C THR A 197 13.75 24.90 -45.63
N SER A 198 14.93 24.89 -46.25
CA SER A 198 15.71 26.10 -46.51
C SER A 198 15.14 26.77 -47.76
N PHE A 199 14.74 28.03 -47.62
CA PHE A 199 14.40 28.91 -48.73
C PHE A 199 15.65 29.16 -49.58
N SER A 200 15.63 28.73 -50.84
CA SER A 200 16.46 29.33 -51.88
C SER A 200 15.55 29.73 -53.04
N SER A 201 15.46 31.04 -53.19
CA SER A 201 14.85 31.79 -54.28
C SER A 201 15.34 31.36 -55.67
N CYS A 202 14.46 31.55 -56.66
CA CYS A 202 14.70 31.90 -58.07
C CYS A 202 14.16 30.90 -59.11
N ASN A 203 13.49 31.47 -60.11
CA ASN A 203 12.96 30.92 -61.37
C ASN A 203 11.58 30.24 -61.28
N PHE A 204 10.49 31.00 -61.35
CA PHE A 204 9.83 31.49 -62.57
C PHE A 204 9.61 30.42 -63.65
N LEU A 205 8.33 30.21 -63.99
CA LEU A 205 7.82 30.01 -65.35
C LEU A 205 8.63 29.07 -66.24
N LEU A 206 8.26 27.77 -66.34
CA LEU A 206 8.50 26.95 -67.55
C LEU A 206 7.82 25.56 -67.58
N GLY A 207 7.07 25.13 -66.56
CA GLY A 207 6.42 23.81 -66.56
C GLY A 207 5.07 23.71 -67.29
N GLY A 208 4.39 24.84 -67.51
CA GLY A 208 3.00 24.87 -68.02
C GLY A 208 2.82 24.90 -69.53
N ILE A 209 3.91 24.94 -70.32
CA ILE A 209 3.84 25.17 -71.79
C ILE A 209 4.32 23.95 -72.61
N CYS A 210 5.00 22.94 -72.01
CA CYS A 210 5.56 21.82 -72.79
C CYS A 210 4.69 20.54 -72.91
N LEU A 211 3.59 20.37 -72.17
CA LEU A 211 2.70 19.20 -72.33
C LEU A 211 1.41 19.49 -73.11
N LEU A 212 1.04 20.76 -73.28
CA LEU A 212 0.02 21.18 -74.26
C LEU A 212 0.50 20.93 -75.72
N MET A 213 1.79 20.72 -75.95
CA MET A 213 2.36 20.34 -77.26
C MET A 213 2.37 18.81 -77.51
N LEU A 214 2.20 17.98 -76.48
CA LEU A 214 2.12 16.52 -76.63
C LEU A 214 0.70 16.02 -76.93
N HIS A 215 -0.33 16.79 -76.56
CA HIS A 215 -1.72 16.48 -76.93
C HIS A 215 -2.08 16.88 -78.37
N TRP A 216 -1.31 17.77 -79.00
CA TRP A 216 -1.57 18.22 -80.38
C TRP A 216 -0.87 17.35 -81.45
N PHE A 217 0.20 16.62 -81.11
CA PHE A 217 0.88 15.71 -82.04
C PHE A 217 0.28 14.29 -82.10
N ALA A 218 -0.40 13.83 -81.04
CA ALA A 218 -1.04 12.51 -81.03
C ALA A 218 -2.36 12.45 -81.83
N HIS A 219 -2.94 13.60 -82.21
CA HIS A 219 -4.21 13.67 -82.95
C HIS A 219 -4.03 13.86 -84.46
N SER A 220 -2.80 13.82 -84.98
CA SER A 220 -2.47 14.10 -86.39
C SER A 220 -1.71 12.97 -87.12
N LEU A 221 -1.63 11.75 -86.56
CA LEU A 221 -0.90 10.62 -87.17
C LEU A 221 -1.66 9.28 -87.23
N GLU A 222 -2.96 9.27 -86.98
CA GLU A 222 -3.84 8.16 -87.42
C GLU A 222 -5.03 8.72 -88.19
N ASN A 223 -4.68 9.33 -89.33
CA ASN A 223 -5.40 9.22 -90.60
C ASN A 223 -4.36 8.76 -91.64
#